data_AF-A0A7L1PAK1-F1
#
_entry.id   AF-A0A7L1PAK1-F1
#
_cell.length_a   1.000
_cell.length_b   1.000
_cell.length_c   1.000
_cell.angle_alpha   90.00
_cell.angle_beta   90.00
_cell.angle_gamma   90.00
#
_symmetry.space_group_name_H-M   'P 1'
#
loop_
_entity.id
_entity.type
_entity.pdbx_description
1 polymer ?
#
loop_
_entity_poly.entity_id
_entity_poly.type
_entity_poly.pdbx_seq_one_letter_code
_entity_poly.pdbx_strand_id
1 'polypeptide(L)'
;PKGKGPQGKRITLKVAKNSVRVAFNGRRRLDLSKMGIAIFPKCILELAEVEELDLSRNMLKKIPNIIEKFQNLMWLDLHSNQLDELPAAICTLRNLTYLNLCNNKLKALPEEFTLLRNLRTLNLGLNCFETIPTTLGSLRELIELGLFDNALTIIPKSVKKLPKLEKLNVKRNPLPEFAEEEEPIDTVKRIESLYLVEKKDLCGSCLQTCQGERNELHTLEDVTPGSSNKPNFSSFVTPNSSARDNEEEWRMK
;
A
#
# COMPACT_ATOMS: atom_id res chain seq x y z
N PRO A 1 29.30 28.06 -14.81
CA PRO A 1 29.58 26.62 -15.05
C PRO A 1 28.28 25.79 -15.13
N LYS A 2 27.70 25.67 -16.32
CA LYS A 2 26.52 24.80 -16.54
C LYS A 2 27.01 23.35 -16.61
N GLY A 3 26.89 22.62 -15.51
CA GLY A 3 27.26 21.21 -15.42
C GLY A 3 26.46 20.39 -16.45
N LYS A 4 27.18 19.71 -17.35
CA LYS A 4 26.58 18.72 -18.25
C LYS A 4 26.02 17.60 -17.37
N GLY A 5 24.70 17.54 -17.24
CA GLY A 5 24.02 16.40 -16.62
C GLY A 5 24.39 15.09 -17.35
N PRO A 6 24.16 13.92 -16.72
CA PRO A 6 24.53 12.64 -17.28
C PRO A 6 24.00 12.49 -18.71
N GLN A 7 24.91 12.34 -19.67
CA GLN A 7 24.57 12.10 -21.06
C GLN A 7 24.04 10.66 -21.19
N GLY A 8 22.72 10.49 -21.10
CA GLY A 8 22.12 9.17 -21.30
C GLY A 8 22.35 8.62 -22.70
N LYS A 9 22.28 7.29 -22.82
CA LYS A 9 22.48 6.57 -24.07
C LYS A 9 21.41 6.96 -25.09
N ARG A 10 21.83 7.36 -26.29
CA ARG A 10 20.93 7.56 -27.43
C ARG A 10 20.59 6.22 -28.06
N ILE A 11 19.31 5.94 -28.23
CA ILE A 11 18.82 4.74 -28.91
C ILE A 11 18.69 5.02 -30.41
N THR A 12 19.28 4.14 -31.22
CA THR A 12 19.10 4.17 -32.68
C THR A 12 17.88 3.34 -33.07
N LEU A 13 17.29 3.65 -34.22
CA LEU A 13 16.15 2.89 -34.75
C LEU A 13 16.48 1.39 -34.92
N LYS A 14 17.72 1.05 -35.33
CA LYS A 14 18.17 -0.35 -35.45
C LYS A 14 18.12 -1.08 -34.11
N VAL A 15 18.57 -0.44 -33.03
CA VAL A 15 18.48 -1.00 -31.68
C VAL A 15 17.03 -1.17 -31.25
N ALA A 16 16.19 -0.15 -31.49
CA ALA A 16 14.76 -0.23 -31.16
C ALA A 16 14.07 -1.38 -31.91
N LYS A 17 14.28 -1.51 -33.22
CA LYS A 17 13.73 -2.61 -34.04
C LYS A 17 14.18 -3.99 -33.55
N ASN A 18 15.46 -4.14 -33.21
CA ASN A 18 16.00 -5.39 -32.67
C ASN A 18 15.51 -5.72 -31.25
N SER A 19 14.91 -4.74 -30.57
CA SER A 19 14.37 -4.89 -29.22
C SER A 19 12.86 -5.18 -29.22
N VAL A 20 12.24 -5.22 -30.40
CA VAL A 20 10.86 -5.67 -30.55
C VAL A 20 10.81 -7.20 -30.50
N ARG A 21 9.92 -7.73 -29.66
CA ARG A 21 9.69 -9.16 -29.47
C ARG A 21 8.20 -9.44 -29.37
N VAL A 22 7.81 -10.70 -29.55
CA VAL A 22 6.45 -11.14 -29.25
C VAL A 22 6.41 -11.61 -27.80
N ALA A 23 5.56 -11.00 -26.99
CA ALA A 23 5.33 -11.41 -25.61
C ALA A 23 4.53 -12.73 -25.56
N PHE A 24 4.52 -13.40 -24.40
CA PHE A 24 3.87 -14.71 -24.22
C PHE A 24 2.36 -14.71 -24.55
N ASN A 25 1.73 -13.54 -24.48
CA ASN A 25 0.33 -13.29 -24.78
C ASN A 25 0.08 -13.00 -26.29
N GLY A 26 1.10 -13.13 -27.14
CA GLY A 26 1.04 -12.86 -28.58
C GLY A 26 1.22 -11.38 -28.96
N ARG A 27 1.35 -10.48 -27.98
CA ARG A 27 1.45 -9.04 -28.23
C ARG A 27 2.84 -8.62 -28.67
N ARG A 28 2.92 -7.54 -29.45
CA ARG A 28 4.19 -6.92 -29.82
C ARG A 28 4.72 -6.05 -28.68
N ARG A 29 5.85 -6.45 -28.10
CA ARG A 29 6.54 -5.73 -27.01
C ARG A 29 7.83 -5.08 -27.51
N LEU A 30 8.01 -3.80 -27.23
CA LEU A 30 9.28 -3.10 -27.36
C LEU A 30 9.95 -3.02 -25.98
N ASP A 31 11.05 -3.75 -25.80
CA ASP A 31 11.81 -3.77 -24.54
C ASP A 31 13.06 -2.90 -24.63
N LEU A 32 13.02 -1.72 -24.01
CA LEU A 32 14.15 -0.81 -23.87
C LEU A 32 14.53 -0.63 -22.39
N SER A 33 14.26 -1.64 -21.57
CA SER A 33 14.62 -1.63 -20.15
C SER A 33 16.14 -1.64 -19.96
N LYS A 34 16.63 -1.02 -18.88
CA LYS A 34 18.05 -1.03 -18.46
C LYS A 34 19.04 -0.56 -19.53
N MET A 35 18.61 0.32 -20.44
CA MET A 35 19.43 0.79 -21.56
C MET A 35 20.22 2.08 -21.26
N GLY A 36 20.06 2.66 -20.06
CA GLY A 36 20.73 3.90 -19.67
C GLY A 36 20.18 5.13 -20.40
N ILE A 37 18.90 5.10 -20.78
CA ILE A 37 18.24 6.15 -21.54
C ILE A 37 17.93 7.33 -20.60
N ALA A 38 18.42 8.53 -20.91
CA ALA A 38 18.05 9.75 -20.14
C ALA A 38 17.02 10.63 -20.86
N ILE A 39 16.91 10.50 -22.18
CA ILE A 39 16.00 11.28 -23.01
C ILE A 39 15.13 10.31 -23.81
N PHE A 40 13.82 10.54 -23.81
CA PHE A 40 12.87 9.72 -24.54
C PHE A 40 13.28 9.56 -26.02
N PRO A 41 13.44 8.33 -26.52
CA PRO A 41 14.03 8.09 -27.83
C PRO A 41 12.99 8.28 -28.94
N LYS A 42 12.89 9.48 -29.53
CA LYS A 42 11.88 9.80 -30.56
C LYS A 42 11.81 8.82 -31.75
N CYS A 43 12.88 8.09 -32.05
CA CYS A 43 12.89 7.06 -33.10
C CYS A 43 11.90 5.91 -32.85
N ILE A 44 11.48 5.66 -31.60
CA ILE A 44 10.52 4.59 -31.28
C ILE A 44 9.11 4.91 -31.77
N LEU A 45 8.84 6.14 -32.21
CA LEU A 45 7.57 6.51 -32.83
C LEU A 45 7.29 5.76 -34.14
N GLU A 46 8.33 5.29 -34.83
CA GLU A 46 8.16 4.41 -36.01
C GLU A 46 7.64 3.02 -35.64
N LEU A 47 7.63 2.69 -34.35
CA LEU A 47 7.15 1.42 -33.79
C LEU A 47 5.88 1.63 -32.97
N ALA A 48 5.09 2.67 -33.28
CA ALA A 48 3.88 3.03 -32.53
C ALA A 48 2.78 1.96 -32.51
N GLU A 49 2.90 0.95 -33.38
CA GLU A 49 1.99 -0.20 -33.44
C GLU A 49 2.18 -1.22 -32.31
N VAL A 50 3.22 -1.09 -31.48
CA VAL A 50 3.44 -2.00 -30.35
C VAL A 50 2.34 -1.87 -29.30
N GLU A 51 2.06 -2.98 -28.63
CA GLU A 51 1.04 -3.08 -27.59
C GLU A 51 1.65 -3.04 -26.18
N GLU A 52 2.93 -3.38 -26.05
CA GLU A 52 3.67 -3.32 -24.80
C GLU A 52 4.95 -2.50 -24.96
N LEU A 53 5.20 -1.57 -24.05
CA LEU A 53 6.39 -0.72 -24.05
C LEU A 53 7.06 -0.77 -22.68
N ASP A 54 8.28 -1.27 -22.65
CA ASP A 54 9.13 -1.30 -21.46
C ASP A 54 10.24 -0.27 -21.58
N LEU A 55 10.19 0.75 -20.73
CA LEU A 55 11.22 1.77 -20.57
C LEU A 55 11.76 1.79 -19.14
N SER A 56 11.56 0.70 -18.39
CA SER A 56 11.94 0.60 -16.99
C SER A 56 13.46 0.63 -16.76
N ARG A 57 13.86 1.00 -15.54
CA ARG A 57 15.27 0.99 -15.08
C ARG A 57 16.17 1.84 -15.97
N ASN A 58 15.69 3.01 -16.37
CA ASN A 58 16.41 4.00 -17.14
C ASN A 58 16.60 5.28 -16.31
N MET A 59 16.98 6.39 -16.93
CA MET A 59 17.20 7.68 -16.28
C MET A 59 16.26 8.76 -16.85
N LEU A 60 15.08 8.37 -17.32
CA LEU A 60 14.11 9.29 -17.92
C LEU A 60 13.62 10.27 -16.86
N LYS A 61 13.73 11.56 -17.17
CA LYS A 61 13.21 12.64 -16.31
C LYS A 61 11.81 13.11 -16.71
N LYS A 62 11.47 12.98 -17.99
CA LYS A 62 10.20 13.40 -18.56
C LYS A 62 9.78 12.45 -19.67
N ILE A 63 8.47 12.22 -19.77
CA ILE A 63 7.84 11.61 -20.94
C ILE A 63 7.23 12.74 -21.80
N PRO A 64 7.57 12.84 -23.09
CA PRO A 64 7.03 13.87 -23.96
C PRO A 64 5.60 13.54 -24.42
N ASN A 65 4.83 14.58 -24.78
CA ASN A 65 3.44 14.43 -25.24
C ASN A 65 3.28 13.50 -26.46
N ILE A 66 4.34 13.34 -27.28
CA ILE A 66 4.35 12.41 -28.42
C ILE A 66 4.07 10.95 -28.04
N ILE A 67 4.08 10.59 -26.75
CA ILE A 67 3.64 9.28 -26.26
C ILE A 67 2.19 8.96 -26.66
N GLU A 68 1.36 9.98 -26.92
CA GLU A 68 -0.01 9.79 -27.44
C GLU A 68 -0.05 9.03 -28.77
N LYS A 69 1.05 8.94 -29.53
CA LYS A 69 1.05 8.16 -30.79
C LYS A 69 0.89 6.65 -30.59
N PHE A 70 1.17 6.12 -29.40
CA PHE A 70 1.09 4.69 -29.09
C PHE A 70 -0.35 4.24 -28.78
N GLN A 71 -1.30 4.47 -29.69
CA GLN A 71 -2.73 4.24 -29.44
C GLN A 71 -3.11 2.76 -29.18
N ASN A 72 -2.27 1.82 -29.61
CA ASN A 72 -2.46 0.39 -29.37
C ASN A 72 -1.89 -0.09 -28.02
N LEU A 73 -1.28 0.81 -27.24
CA LEU A 73 -0.56 0.43 -26.03
C LEU A 73 -1.54 -0.06 -24.94
N MET A 74 -1.30 -1.29 -24.49
CA MET A 74 -2.04 -1.96 -23.42
C MET A 74 -1.21 -2.10 -22.15
N TRP A 75 0.12 -2.10 -22.27
CA TRP A 75 1.06 -2.28 -21.17
C TRP A 75 2.19 -1.25 -21.28
N LEU A 76 2.36 -0.45 -20.24
CA LEU A 76 3.42 0.54 -20.15
C LEU A 76 4.15 0.42 -18.82
N ASP A 77 5.45 0.16 -18.91
CA ASP A 77 6.31 0.12 -17.73
C ASP A 77 7.41 1.18 -17.81
N LEU A 78 7.39 2.04 -16.80
CA LEU A 78 8.26 3.18 -16.60
C LEU A 78 8.92 3.13 -15.22
N HIS A 79 8.90 1.96 -14.56
CA HIS A 79 9.40 1.83 -13.20
C HIS A 79 10.91 2.13 -13.11
N SER A 80 11.37 2.57 -11.95
CA SER A 80 12.79 2.88 -11.70
C SER A 80 13.37 3.86 -12.72
N ASN A 81 12.74 5.02 -12.84
CA ASN A 81 13.23 6.17 -13.62
C ASN A 81 13.35 7.39 -12.68
N GLN A 82 13.46 8.59 -13.24
CA GLN A 82 13.56 9.85 -12.49
C GLN A 82 12.42 10.80 -12.88
N LEU A 83 11.23 10.26 -13.17
CA LEU A 83 10.10 11.06 -13.64
C LEU A 83 9.59 11.94 -12.50
N ASP A 84 9.65 13.26 -12.71
CA ASP A 84 9.12 14.26 -11.77
C ASP A 84 7.65 14.60 -12.06
N GLU A 85 7.24 14.44 -13.32
CA GLU A 85 5.88 14.71 -13.81
C GLU A 85 5.47 13.71 -14.91
N LEU A 86 4.16 13.54 -15.09
CA LEU A 86 3.57 12.72 -16.12
C LEU A 86 2.79 13.62 -17.09
N PRO A 87 3.01 13.55 -18.42
CA PRO A 87 2.27 14.38 -19.36
C PRO A 87 0.78 13.96 -19.40
N ALA A 88 -0.14 14.92 -19.53
CA ALA A 88 -1.57 14.65 -19.74
C ALA A 88 -1.82 13.75 -20.97
N ALA A 89 -0.93 13.80 -21.96
CA ALA A 89 -0.96 12.94 -23.14
C ALA A 89 -0.99 11.43 -22.82
N ILE A 90 -0.47 10.99 -21.67
CA ILE A 90 -0.54 9.56 -21.28
C ILE A 90 -1.99 9.10 -21.10
N CYS A 91 -2.88 10.01 -20.70
CA CYS A 91 -4.30 9.74 -20.45
C CYS A 91 -5.08 9.51 -21.76
N THR A 92 -4.47 9.81 -22.91
CA THR A 92 -5.05 9.50 -24.23
C THR A 92 -4.91 8.04 -24.61
N LEU A 93 -4.06 7.27 -23.90
CA LEU A 93 -3.82 5.85 -24.15
C LEU A 93 -4.96 4.98 -23.58
N ARG A 94 -6.14 5.09 -24.17
CA ARG A 94 -7.39 4.49 -23.64
C ARG A 94 -7.38 2.96 -23.55
N ASN A 95 -6.50 2.31 -24.32
CA ASN A 95 -6.35 0.85 -24.32
C ASN A 95 -5.44 0.35 -23.18
N LEU A 96 -4.85 1.25 -22.39
CA LEU A 96 -3.92 0.89 -21.34
C LEU A 96 -4.62 0.11 -20.22
N THR A 97 -4.12 -1.09 -19.97
CA THR A 97 -4.59 -2.01 -18.92
C THR A 97 -3.61 -2.13 -17.77
N TYR A 98 -2.33 -1.89 -18.03
CA TYR A 98 -1.26 -1.93 -17.05
C TYR A 98 -0.39 -0.68 -17.17
N LEU A 99 -0.17 -0.02 -16.04
CA LEU A 99 0.73 1.12 -15.91
C LEU A 99 1.58 0.99 -14.65
N ASN A 100 2.90 0.89 -14.84
CA ASN A 100 3.85 0.85 -13.74
C ASN A 100 4.74 2.10 -13.75
N LEU A 101 4.59 2.92 -12.71
CA LEU A 101 5.35 4.15 -12.47
C LEU A 101 6.11 4.05 -11.13
N CYS A 102 6.24 2.86 -10.57
CA CYS A 102 6.90 2.62 -9.30
C CYS A 102 8.35 3.12 -9.30
N ASN A 103 8.84 3.64 -8.17
CA ASN A 103 10.23 4.10 -8.04
C ASN A 103 10.55 5.23 -9.03
N ASN A 104 9.85 6.35 -8.86
CA ASN A 104 10.04 7.61 -9.59
C ASN A 104 9.97 8.78 -8.58
N LYS A 105 9.75 10.02 -9.04
CA LYS A 105 9.68 11.23 -8.22
C LYS A 105 8.34 11.95 -8.38
N LEU A 106 7.30 11.21 -8.75
CA LEU A 106 5.98 11.79 -9.02
C LEU A 106 5.35 12.28 -7.73
N LYS A 107 4.72 13.46 -7.79
CA LYS A 107 3.97 14.07 -6.68
C LYS A 107 2.48 14.11 -6.93
N ALA A 108 2.07 14.12 -8.19
CA ALA A 108 0.69 14.22 -8.63
C ALA A 108 0.48 13.45 -9.94
N LEU A 109 -0.77 13.10 -10.21
CA LEU A 109 -1.24 12.59 -11.49
C LEU A 109 -1.93 13.73 -12.26
N PRO A 110 -1.92 13.70 -13.60
CA PRO A 110 -2.70 14.63 -14.41
C PRO A 110 -4.21 14.53 -14.12
N GLU A 111 -4.95 15.63 -14.26
CA GLU A 111 -6.39 15.67 -13.97
C GLU A 111 -7.19 14.70 -14.86
N GLU A 112 -6.72 14.51 -16.09
CA GLU A 112 -7.31 13.65 -17.10
C GLU A 112 -7.05 12.15 -16.86
N PHE A 113 -6.42 11.75 -15.75
CA PHE A 113 -6.13 10.34 -15.46
C PHE A 113 -7.39 9.46 -15.43
N THR A 114 -8.56 10.07 -15.21
CA THR A 114 -9.89 9.44 -15.32
C THR A 114 -10.22 8.88 -16.70
N LEU A 115 -9.50 9.27 -17.75
CA LEU A 115 -9.71 8.80 -19.12
C LEU A 115 -9.19 7.37 -19.34
N LEU A 116 -8.33 6.85 -18.47
CA LEU A 116 -7.75 5.50 -18.54
C LEU A 116 -8.74 4.43 -18.03
N ARG A 117 -9.95 4.39 -18.60
CA ARG A 117 -11.07 3.58 -18.11
C ARG A 117 -10.83 2.07 -18.11
N ASN A 118 -9.90 1.59 -18.93
CA ASN A 118 -9.56 0.17 -19.05
C ASN A 118 -8.41 -0.26 -18.13
N LEU A 119 -7.88 0.66 -17.31
CA LEU A 119 -6.73 0.38 -16.46
C LEU A 119 -7.11 -0.60 -15.35
N ARG A 120 -6.38 -1.71 -15.27
CA ARG A 120 -6.58 -2.81 -14.32
C ARG A 120 -5.50 -2.84 -13.24
N THR A 121 -4.26 -2.53 -13.61
CA THR A 121 -3.13 -2.51 -12.69
C THR A 121 -2.45 -1.15 -12.76
N LEU A 122 -2.34 -0.50 -11.61
CA LEU A 122 -1.62 0.76 -11.45
C LEU A 122 -0.64 0.65 -10.28
N ASN A 123 0.64 0.88 -10.55
CA ASN A 123 1.65 0.91 -9.51
C ASN A 123 2.33 2.28 -9.44
N LEU A 124 2.12 2.97 -8.32
CA LEU A 124 2.67 4.28 -7.99
C LEU A 124 3.57 4.21 -6.73
N GLY A 125 3.96 3.02 -6.28
CA GLY A 125 4.78 2.87 -5.09
C GLY A 125 6.16 3.53 -5.25
N LEU A 126 6.86 3.81 -4.14
CA LEU A 126 8.18 4.47 -4.14
C LEU A 126 8.15 5.77 -4.96
N ASN A 127 7.24 6.67 -4.64
CA ASN A 127 7.15 8.01 -5.23
C ASN A 127 7.06 9.06 -4.11
N CYS A 128 6.66 10.28 -4.45
CA CYS A 128 6.53 11.39 -3.51
C CYS A 128 5.08 11.89 -3.42
N PHE A 129 4.10 10.99 -3.51
CA PHE A 129 2.68 11.38 -3.41
C PHE A 129 2.33 11.73 -1.97
N GLU A 130 1.84 12.95 -1.74
CA GLU A 130 1.26 13.39 -0.46
C GLU A 130 -0.24 13.13 -0.39
N THR A 131 -0.91 13.20 -1.54
CA THR A 131 -2.33 12.88 -1.70
C THR A 131 -2.58 12.16 -3.02
N ILE A 132 -3.68 11.43 -3.09
CA ILE A 132 -4.20 10.84 -4.32
C ILE A 132 -5.53 11.53 -4.63
N PRO A 133 -5.76 11.95 -5.89
CA PRO A 133 -7.00 12.64 -6.23
C PRO A 133 -8.22 11.72 -6.09
N THR A 134 -9.34 12.27 -5.64
CA THR A 134 -10.61 11.54 -5.51
C THR A 134 -11.09 10.97 -6.85
N THR A 135 -10.67 11.61 -7.95
CA THR A 135 -10.96 11.22 -9.33
C THR A 135 -10.39 9.84 -9.71
N LEU A 136 -9.39 9.33 -8.99
CA LEU A 136 -8.89 7.96 -9.19
C LEU A 136 -10.00 6.90 -8.98
N GLY A 137 -11.01 7.21 -8.16
CA GLY A 137 -12.19 6.35 -7.99
C GLY A 137 -13.05 6.17 -9.24
N SER A 138 -12.80 6.91 -10.32
CA SER A 138 -13.45 6.73 -11.62
C SER A 138 -12.93 5.52 -12.40
N LEU A 139 -11.77 4.96 -12.01
CA LEU A 139 -11.15 3.81 -12.67
C LEU A 139 -11.83 2.49 -12.25
N ARG A 140 -13.06 2.27 -12.72
CA ARG A 140 -13.91 1.15 -12.29
C ARG A 140 -13.37 -0.25 -12.63
N GLU A 141 -12.45 -0.34 -13.59
CA GLU A 141 -11.79 -1.59 -13.99
C GLU A 141 -10.53 -1.90 -13.19
N LEU A 142 -10.14 -1.04 -12.24
CA LEU A 142 -8.91 -1.22 -11.47
C LEU A 142 -9.04 -2.39 -10.48
N ILE A 143 -8.12 -3.35 -10.61
CA ILE A 143 -8.02 -4.59 -9.81
C ILE A 143 -6.88 -4.46 -8.80
N GLU A 144 -5.76 -3.88 -9.20
CA GLU A 144 -4.56 -3.77 -8.37
C GLU A 144 -4.05 -2.32 -8.33
N LEU A 145 -3.86 -1.80 -7.11
CA LEU A 145 -3.32 -0.47 -6.85
C LEU A 145 -2.17 -0.52 -5.84
N GLY A 146 -0.98 -0.16 -6.31
CA GLY A 146 0.21 0.01 -5.47
C GLY A 146 0.47 1.48 -5.14
N LEU A 147 0.52 1.81 -3.86
CA LEU A 147 0.76 3.16 -3.31
C LEU A 147 1.82 3.14 -2.18
N PHE A 148 2.50 2.02 -1.96
CA PHE A 148 3.47 1.85 -0.88
C PHE A 148 4.66 2.80 -1.00
N ASP A 149 5.34 3.15 0.11
CA ASP A 149 6.43 4.15 0.12
C ASP A 149 6.06 5.45 -0.60
N ASN A 150 5.09 6.15 -0.03
CA ASN A 150 4.76 7.51 -0.41
C ASN A 150 4.58 8.33 0.89
N ALA A 151 4.16 9.58 0.77
CA ALA A 151 3.88 10.48 1.88
C ALA A 151 2.37 10.62 2.13
N LEU A 152 1.56 9.59 1.82
CA LEU A 152 0.11 9.66 1.90
C LEU A 152 -0.36 9.73 3.35
N THR A 153 -1.16 10.75 3.67
CA THR A 153 -1.83 10.89 4.98
C THR A 153 -3.29 10.45 4.94
N ILE A 154 -3.89 10.35 3.76
CA ILE A 154 -5.26 9.87 3.60
C ILE A 154 -5.41 9.10 2.29
N ILE A 155 -6.20 8.02 2.33
CA ILE A 155 -6.69 7.34 1.14
C ILE A 155 -8.14 7.78 0.90
N PRO A 156 -8.46 8.41 -0.25
CA PRO A 156 -9.81 8.84 -0.56
C PRO A 156 -10.82 7.68 -0.47
N LYS A 157 -12.00 7.95 0.10
CA LYS A 157 -13.11 6.97 0.17
C LYS A 157 -13.50 6.45 -1.22
N SER A 158 -13.31 7.25 -2.27
CA SER A 158 -13.59 6.84 -3.65
C SER A 158 -12.68 5.70 -4.12
N VAL A 159 -11.42 5.64 -3.67
CA VAL A 159 -10.48 4.56 -3.96
C VAL A 159 -10.85 3.30 -3.16
N LYS A 160 -11.21 3.45 -1.87
CA LYS A 160 -11.68 2.33 -1.03
C LYS A 160 -12.98 1.69 -1.56
N LYS A 161 -13.77 2.41 -2.36
CA LYS A 161 -15.05 1.96 -2.94
C LYS A 161 -14.95 1.49 -4.40
N LEU A 162 -13.74 1.30 -4.93
CA LEU A 162 -13.56 0.77 -6.28
C LEU A 162 -14.15 -0.64 -6.38
N PRO A 163 -15.04 -0.91 -7.36
CA PRO A 163 -15.89 -2.10 -7.34
C PRO A 163 -15.13 -3.41 -7.63
N LYS A 164 -14.00 -3.32 -8.34
CA LYS A 164 -13.20 -4.48 -8.78
C LYS A 164 -11.83 -4.55 -8.09
N LEU A 165 -11.56 -3.67 -7.12
CA LEU A 165 -10.25 -3.58 -6.50
C LEU A 165 -10.05 -4.75 -5.53
N GLU A 166 -9.12 -5.64 -5.87
CA GLU A 166 -8.79 -6.83 -5.09
C GLU A 166 -7.52 -6.62 -4.25
N LYS A 167 -6.56 -5.85 -4.77
CA LYS A 167 -5.27 -5.62 -4.11
C LYS A 167 -4.97 -4.14 -3.97
N LEU A 168 -4.89 -3.68 -2.72
CA LEU A 168 -4.47 -2.33 -2.37
C LEU A 168 -3.26 -2.39 -1.45
N ASN A 169 -2.13 -1.88 -1.90
CA ASN A 169 -0.92 -1.80 -1.08
C ASN A 169 -0.60 -0.35 -0.73
N VAL A 170 -0.83 0.04 0.52
CA VAL A 170 -0.58 1.38 1.06
C VAL A 170 0.51 1.40 2.15
N LYS A 171 1.26 0.29 2.30
CA LYS A 171 2.27 0.15 3.35
C LYS A 171 3.34 1.24 3.27
N ARG A 172 3.96 1.59 4.40
CA ARG A 172 5.01 2.63 4.46
C ARG A 172 4.52 3.98 3.94
N ASN A 173 3.36 4.41 4.44
CA ASN A 173 2.82 5.76 4.30
C ASN A 173 2.44 6.28 5.69
N PRO A 174 2.50 7.60 5.94
CA PRO A 174 2.09 8.23 7.20
C PRO A 174 0.56 8.32 7.35
N LEU A 175 -0.13 7.18 7.19
CA LEU A 175 -1.59 7.08 7.30
C LEU A 175 -2.00 6.95 8.78
N PRO A 176 -2.90 7.80 9.31
CA PRO A 176 -3.35 7.74 10.71
C PRO A 176 -3.99 6.40 11.09
N GLU A 177 -4.66 5.75 10.15
CA GLU A 177 -5.31 4.44 10.33
C GLU A 177 -4.29 3.32 10.63
N PHE A 178 -3.00 3.56 10.42
CA PHE A 178 -1.88 2.66 10.76
C PHE A 178 -0.97 3.24 11.86
N ALA A 179 -1.28 4.43 12.38
CA ALA A 179 -0.52 5.06 13.47
C ALA A 179 -0.90 4.49 14.86
N GLU A 180 -1.92 3.64 14.93
CA GLU A 180 -2.38 2.97 16.15
C GLU A 180 -2.07 1.46 16.17
N GLU A 181 -1.24 0.94 15.25
CA GLU A 181 -0.66 -0.41 15.32
C GLU A 181 0.73 -0.40 15.98
N GLU A 182 0.94 0.45 16.99
CA GLU A 182 1.66 -0.04 18.17
C GLU A 182 0.58 -0.43 19.15
N GLU A 183 0.03 -1.64 19.01
CA GLU A 183 -0.71 -2.21 20.12
C GLU A 183 0.20 -2.10 21.34
N PRO A 184 -0.29 -1.57 22.49
CA PRO A 184 0.41 -1.83 23.73
C PRO A 184 0.49 -3.34 23.80
N ILE A 185 1.71 -3.89 23.78
CA ILE A 185 1.93 -5.31 24.02
C ILE A 185 1.19 -5.60 25.32
N ASP A 186 0.01 -6.22 25.19
CA ASP A 186 -0.68 -6.74 26.35
C ASP A 186 0.28 -7.79 26.90
N THR A 187 0.94 -7.44 28.00
CA THR A 187 1.89 -8.31 28.69
C THR A 187 1.23 -9.63 29.11
N VAL A 188 -0.10 -9.72 29.04
CA VAL A 188 -0.85 -10.96 29.21
C VAL A 188 -1.03 -11.64 27.86
N LYS A 189 -0.10 -12.55 27.52
CA LYS A 189 -0.34 -13.56 26.47
C LYS A 189 -1.63 -14.30 26.82
N ARG A 190 -2.70 -14.11 26.05
CA ARG A 190 -3.84 -15.03 26.05
C ARG A 190 -3.37 -16.38 25.51
N ILE A 191 -3.14 -17.31 26.42
CA ILE A 191 -2.73 -18.67 26.07
C ILE A 191 -3.98 -19.41 25.59
N GLU A 192 -3.94 -19.98 24.39
CA GLU A 192 -5.05 -20.73 23.77
C GLU A 192 -5.40 -22.03 24.51
N SER A 193 -4.58 -22.46 25.48
CA SER A 193 -4.79 -23.68 26.24
C SER A 193 -4.25 -23.56 27.66
N LEU A 194 -5.14 -23.72 28.64
CA LEU A 194 -4.80 -23.90 30.04
C LEU A 194 -4.79 -25.39 30.35
N TYR A 195 -3.66 -25.89 30.84
CA TYR A 195 -3.53 -27.25 31.34
C TYR A 195 -3.50 -27.21 32.85
N LEU A 196 -4.51 -27.81 33.49
CA LEU A 196 -4.56 -27.95 34.94
C LEU A 196 -3.74 -29.18 35.32
N VAL A 197 -2.70 -28.99 36.14
CA VAL A 197 -1.83 -30.07 36.62
C VAL A 197 -2.01 -30.23 38.13
N GLU A 198 -2.22 -31.45 38.60
CA GLU A 198 -2.34 -31.71 40.03
C GLU A 198 -0.97 -31.59 40.72
N LYS A 199 -0.95 -31.11 41.96
CA LYS A 199 0.27 -30.88 42.76
C LYS A 199 1.21 -32.08 42.81
N LYS A 200 0.65 -33.30 42.83
CA LYS A 200 1.39 -34.57 42.93
C LYS A 200 2.21 -34.88 41.67
N ASP A 201 1.84 -34.29 40.54
CA ASP A 201 2.46 -34.54 39.23
C ASP A 201 3.57 -33.52 38.90
N LEU A 202 3.79 -32.53 39.78
CA LEU A 202 4.88 -31.56 39.67
C LEU A 202 6.16 -32.10 40.32
N CYS A 203 7.29 -31.95 39.64
CA CYS A 203 8.58 -32.24 40.26
C CYS A 203 8.90 -31.21 41.37
N GLY A 204 9.78 -31.58 42.31
CA GLY A 204 10.03 -30.80 43.53
C GLY A 204 10.44 -29.34 43.28
N SER A 205 11.24 -29.06 42.26
CA SER A 205 11.65 -27.70 41.91
C SER A 205 10.50 -26.87 41.33
N CYS A 206 9.69 -27.43 40.42
CA CYS A 206 8.54 -26.73 39.84
C CYS A 206 7.44 -26.47 40.85
N LEU A 207 7.26 -27.39 41.81
CA LEU A 207 6.30 -27.21 42.89
C LEU A 207 6.69 -26.02 43.79
N GLN A 208 7.97 -25.89 44.14
CA GLN A 208 8.44 -24.75 44.94
C GLN A 208 8.26 -23.41 44.23
N THR A 209 8.59 -23.34 42.93
CA THR A 209 8.39 -22.11 42.14
C THR A 209 6.92 -21.70 42.09
N CYS A 210 6.02 -22.64 41.79
CA CYS A 210 4.59 -22.36 41.69
C CYS A 210 3.98 -21.93 43.04
N GLN A 211 4.47 -22.48 44.16
CA GLN A 211 4.07 -22.06 45.50
C GLN A 211 4.58 -20.66 45.87
N GLY A 212 5.79 -20.30 45.43
CA GLY A 212 6.34 -18.96 45.62
C GLY A 212 5.51 -17.89 44.93
N GLU A 213 5.24 -18.07 43.64
CA GLU A 213 4.42 -17.14 42.84
C GLU A 213 2.98 -17.01 43.38
N ARG A 214 2.40 -18.10 43.87
CA ARG A 214 1.07 -18.07 44.51
C ARG A 214 1.05 -17.21 45.78
N ASN A 215 2.09 -17.28 46.59
CA ASN A 215 2.18 -16.50 47.83
C ASN A 215 2.37 -15.00 47.53
N GLU A 216 3.14 -14.65 46.49
CA GLU A 216 3.30 -13.27 46.03
C GLU A 216 1.98 -12.66 45.54
N LEU A 217 1.14 -13.46 44.87
CA LEU A 217 -0.20 -13.05 44.43
C LEU A 217 -1.14 -12.78 45.60
N HIS A 218 -1.12 -13.61 46.65
CA HIS A 218 -1.94 -13.38 47.83
C HIS A 218 -1.54 -12.11 48.60
N THR A 219 -0.25 -11.72 48.58
CA THR A 219 0.18 -10.44 49.16
C THR A 219 -0.31 -9.20 48.40
N LEU A 220 -0.71 -9.33 47.13
CA LEU A 220 -1.27 -8.24 46.33
C LEU A 220 -2.78 -8.03 46.57
N GLU A 221 -3.52 -9.05 47.01
CA GLU A 221 -4.95 -8.95 47.35
C GLU A 221 -5.20 -8.23 48.68
N ASP A 222 -4.23 -8.20 49.59
CA ASP A 222 -4.35 -7.57 50.92
C ASP A 222 -4.20 -6.02 50.91
N VAL A 223 -4.05 -5.41 49.73
CA VAL A 223 -3.99 -3.94 49.59
C VAL A 223 -5.41 -3.37 49.44
N THR A 224 -6.03 -2.96 50.56
CA THR A 224 -7.30 -2.22 50.57
C THR A 224 -7.20 -0.90 49.77
N PRO A 225 -8.18 -0.53 48.92
CA PRO A 225 -8.06 0.65 48.08
C PRO A 225 -8.24 1.94 48.90
N GLY A 226 -7.13 2.62 49.15
CA GLY A 226 -7.08 3.97 49.71
C GLY A 226 -7.52 5.03 48.71
N SER A 227 -8.28 6.01 49.21
CA SER A 227 -8.82 7.20 48.54
C SER A 227 -7.91 7.84 47.48
N SER A 228 -8.30 7.76 46.20
CA SER A 228 -8.03 8.82 45.22
C SER A 228 -9.03 8.79 44.05
N ASN A 229 -9.81 9.86 43.94
CA ASN A 229 -10.57 10.35 42.78
C ASN A 229 -11.44 9.34 42.00
N LYS A 230 -12.73 9.27 42.36
CA LYS A 230 -13.78 8.77 41.46
C LYS A 230 -13.80 9.62 40.19
N PRO A 231 -13.68 9.05 38.98
CA PRO A 231 -13.96 9.77 37.76
C PRO A 231 -15.46 10.08 37.70
N ASN A 232 -15.80 11.35 37.42
CA ASN A 232 -17.17 11.81 37.34
C ASN A 232 -17.76 11.46 35.97
N PHE A 233 -18.53 10.37 35.90
CA PHE A 233 -19.23 9.96 34.68
C PHE A 233 -20.67 10.50 34.67
N SER A 234 -20.85 11.83 34.58
CA SER A 234 -22.17 12.47 34.58
C SER A 234 -22.80 12.64 33.18
N SER A 235 -22.18 12.09 32.13
CA SER A 235 -22.61 12.29 30.74
C SER A 235 -22.65 11.01 29.90
N PHE A 236 -22.47 9.83 30.50
CA PHE A 236 -22.70 8.57 29.80
C PHE A 236 -24.12 8.09 30.05
N VAL A 237 -24.86 7.88 28.95
CA VAL A 237 -26.08 7.09 28.94
C VAL A 237 -25.73 5.73 29.53
N THR A 238 -26.45 5.34 30.58
CA THR A 238 -26.35 4.02 31.21
C THR A 238 -26.40 2.92 30.15
N PRO A 239 -25.51 1.92 30.20
CA PRO A 239 -25.71 0.72 29.41
C PRO A 239 -27.05 0.10 29.81
N ASN A 240 -27.91 -0.17 28.83
CA ASN A 240 -28.98 -1.15 28.96
C ASN A 240 -28.30 -2.49 29.32
N SER A 241 -28.14 -2.74 30.61
CA SER A 241 -27.76 -4.04 31.13
C SER A 241 -28.91 -4.50 32.01
N SER A 242 -29.71 -5.40 31.45
CA SER A 242 -30.72 -6.21 32.14
C SER A 242 -30.10 -7.19 33.16
N ALA A 243 -28.93 -6.87 33.71
CA ALA A 243 -28.22 -7.70 34.68
C ALA A 243 -28.51 -7.31 36.14
N ARG A 244 -29.33 -6.28 36.40
CA ARG A 244 -29.73 -5.91 37.77
C ARG A 244 -30.96 -6.62 38.30
N ASP A 245 -31.77 -7.23 37.43
CA ASP A 245 -33.03 -7.85 37.87
C ASP A 245 -32.87 -9.28 38.42
N ASN A 246 -31.65 -9.84 38.43
CA ASN A 246 -31.41 -11.22 38.87
C ASN A 246 -30.53 -11.36 40.13
N GLU A 247 -30.15 -10.28 40.81
CA GLU A 247 -29.32 -10.40 42.04
C GLU A 247 -30.11 -10.80 43.30
N GLU A 248 -31.43 -10.58 43.35
CA GLU A 248 -32.25 -11.00 44.50
C GLU A 248 -32.77 -12.45 44.39
N GLU A 249 -32.92 -12.99 43.17
CA GLU A 249 -33.42 -14.36 42.97
C GLU A 249 -32.40 -15.45 43.34
N TRP A 250 -31.10 -15.15 43.36
CA TRP A 250 -30.02 -16.12 43.65
C TRP A 250 -29.58 -16.14 45.12
N ARG A 251 -30.15 -15.29 45.98
CA ARG A 251 -29.85 -15.30 47.44
C ARG A 251 -30.83 -16.12 48.28
N MET A 252 -31.86 -16.70 47.67
CA MET A 252 -32.82 -17.56 48.34
C MET A 252 -33.10 -18.81 47.49
N LYS A 253 -32.09 -19.68 47.30
CA LYS A 253 -32.25 -21.12 47.04
C LYS A 253 -30.94 -21.87 47.26
#